data_AF-A0AAN4MV61-F1
#
_entry.id   AF-A0AAN4MV61-F1
#
_cell.length_a   1.000
_cell.length_b   1.000
_cell.length_c   1.000
_cell.angle_alpha   90.00
_cell.angle_beta   90.00
_cell.angle_gamma   90.00
#
_symmetry.space_group_name_H-M   'P 1'
#
loop_
_entity.id
_entity.type
_entity.pdbx_description
1 polymer ?
#
loop_
_entity_poly.entity_id
_entity_poly.type
_entity_poly.pdbx_seq_one_letter_code
_entity_poly.pdbx_strand_id
1 'polypeptide(L)' 'MKKLKSPASQSEAMKLRWKKRIVFEKGYTESCAEWMVERL' A
#
# COMPACT_ATOMS: atom_id res chain seq x y z
N MET A 1 21.81 14.72 -6.36
CA MET A 1 20.36 14.67 -6.66
C MET A 1 19.62 14.29 -5.40
N LYS A 2 18.95 15.24 -4.73
CA LYS A 2 17.99 14.88 -3.67
C LYS A 2 16.89 14.10 -4.36
N LYS A 3 16.74 12.80 -4.07
CA LYS A 3 15.60 12.02 -4.54
C LYS A 3 14.36 12.62 -3.85
N LEU A 4 13.80 13.67 -4.45
CA LEU A 4 12.43 14.10 -4.17
C LEU A 4 11.62 12.84 -4.44
N LYS A 5 11.16 12.17 -3.36
CA LYS A 5 10.24 11.05 -3.49
C LYS A 5 9.13 11.57 -4.37
N SER A 6 9.04 11.05 -5.60
CA SER A 6 7.94 11.39 -6.51
C SER A 6 6.67 11.22 -5.68
N PRO A 7 5.75 12.20 -5.70
CA PRO A 7 4.47 12.02 -5.02
C PRO A 7 3.93 10.67 -5.50
N ALA A 8 3.67 9.79 -4.52
CA ALA A 8 3.27 8.41 -4.80
C ALA A 8 2.23 8.44 -5.92
N SER A 9 2.45 7.65 -6.97
CA SER A 9 1.50 7.63 -8.08
C SER A 9 0.10 7.37 -7.53
N GLN A 10 -0.97 7.82 -8.21
CA GLN A 10 -2.33 7.61 -7.72
C GLN A 10 -2.60 6.12 -7.38
N SER A 11 -1.99 5.21 -8.14
CA SER A 11 -1.96 3.78 -7.87
C SER A 11 -1.25 3.42 -6.56
N GLU A 12 -0.03 3.91 -6.33
CA GLU A 12 0.70 3.67 -5.08
C GLU A 12 -0.02 4.24 -3.85
N ALA A 13 -0.60 5.44 -3.96
CA ALA A 13 -1.38 6.04 -2.89
C ALA A 13 -2.63 5.19 -2.57
N MET A 14 -3.27 4.62 -3.60
CA MET A 14 -4.39 3.69 -3.43
C MET A 14 -3.93 2.38 -2.76
N LYS A 15 -2.83 1.78 -3.22
CA LYS A 15 -2.26 0.57 -2.61
C LYS A 15 -1.92 0.78 -1.13
N LEU A 16 -1.34 1.92 -0.76
CA LEU A 16 -1.04 2.25 0.63
C LEU A 16 -2.31 2.38 1.49
N ARG A 17 -3.38 2.99 0.96
CA ARG A 17 -4.67 3.07 1.67
C ARG A 17 -5.28 1.69 1.87
N TRP A 18 -5.26 0.83 0.85
CA TRP A 18 -5.76 -0.54 0.96
C TRP A 18 -4.92 -1.41 1.88
N LYS A 19 -3.58 -1.32 1.82
CA LYS A 19 -2.67 -2.07 2.70
C LYS A 19 -2.99 -1.76 4.16
N LYS A 20 -3.16 -0.48 4.50
CA LYS A 20 -3.60 -0.06 5.85
C LYS A 20 -4.94 -0.68 6.23
N ARG A 21 -5.96 -0.64 5.36
CA ARG A 21 -7.27 -1.24 5.68
C ARG A 21 -7.20 -2.76 5.87
N ILE A 22 -6.44 -3.45 5.02
CA ILE A 22 -6.28 -4.92 5.10
C ILE A 22 -5.59 -5.33 6.40
N VAL A 23 -4.58 -4.58 6.85
CA VAL A 23 -3.91 -4.86 8.13
C VAL A 23 -4.78 -4.45 9.32
N PHE A 24 -5.27 -3.21 9.36
CA PHE A 24 -5.95 -2.66 10.54
C PHE A 24 -7.42 -3.08 10.67
N GLU A 25 -8.19 -3.09 9.58
CA GLU A 25 -9.62 -3.40 9.63
C GLU A 25 -9.91 -4.89 9.51
N LYS A 26 -9.06 -5.64 8.80
CA LYS A 26 -9.24 -7.07 8.55
C LYS A 26 -8.30 -7.97 9.36
N GLY A 27 -7.28 -7.40 10.02
CA GLY A 27 -6.36 -8.14 10.88
C GLY A 27 -5.40 -9.07 10.12
N TYR A 28 -5.21 -8.87 8.81
CA TYR A 28 -4.25 -9.65 8.05
C TYR A 28 -2.82 -9.20 8.34
N THR A 29 -1.87 -10.12 8.13
CA THR A 29 -0.44 -9.81 8.23
C THR A 29 -0.02 -8.82 7.14
N GLU A 30 1.05 -8.06 7.41
CA GLU A 30 1.58 -7.09 6.44
C GLU A 30 1.98 -7.74 5.11
N SER A 31 2.52 -8.96 5.14
CA SER A 31 2.88 -9.74 3.95
C SER A 31 1.67 -10.16 3.13
N CYS A 32 0.57 -10.55 3.79
CA CYS A 32 -0.69 -10.85 3.13
C CYS A 32 -1.29 -9.58 2.49
N ALA A 33 -1.28 -8.47 3.24
CA ALA A 33 -1.75 -7.19 2.73
C ALA A 33 -0.95 -6.71 1.52
N GLU A 34 0.37 -6.88 1.52
CA GLU A 34 1.25 -6.58 0.39
C GLU A 34 0.89 -7.39 -0.85
N TRP A 35 0.78 -8.71 -0.72
CA TRP A 35 0.41 -9.61 -1.82
C TRP A 35 -0.97 -9.28 -2.42
N MET A 36 -1.92 -8.85 -1.58
CA MET A 36 -3.26 -8.45 -1.99
C MET A 36 -3.25 -7.12 -2.75
N VAL A 37 -2.53 -6.09 -2.27
CA VAL A 37 -2.50 -4.78 -2.93
C VAL A 37 -1.69 -4.77 -4.22
N GLU A 38 -0.80 -5.74 -4.43
CA GLU A 38 -0.15 -5.94 -5.73
C GLU A 38 -1.10 -6.41 -6.82
N ARG A 39 -2.24 -6.99 -6.44
CA ARG A 39 -3.25 -7.59 -7.34
C ARG A 39 -4.55 -6.77 -7.44
N LEU A 40 -4.61 -5.64 -6.75
CA LEU A 40 -5.65 -4.60 -6.86
C LEU A 40 -5.32 -3.64 -8.00
#